data_AF-A0A7Y2B3P2-F1
#
_entry.id   AF-A0A7Y2B3P2-F1
#
_cell.length_a   1.000
_cell.length_b   1.000
_cell.length_c   1.000
_cell.angle_alpha   90.00
_cell.angle_beta   90.00
_cell.angle_gamma   90.00
#
_symmetry.space_group_name_H-M   'P 1'
#
loop_
_entity.id
_entity.type
_entity.pdbx_description
1 polymer ?
#
loop_
_entity_poly.entity_id
_entity_poly.type
_entity_poly.pdbx_seq_one_letter_code
_entity_poly.pdbx_strand_id
1 'polypeptide(L)'
;MRNTLLYLTGHGLGLVSQSPRRAEILRAAGIPFQVIRSRETEETSDVVDIPARAIDIAAKKCAGAITKDDTPAILVGADTMVVRDGNVLGKPRDEDDARRMLHSLSGREHDVMTGLAVRHRSGDFRATACEITRVTFRQLDAGEIDDYIATGEPWDKAGAYGIQGRGGLFVEGVQG
;
A
#
# COMPACT_ATOMS: atom_id res chain seq x y z
N MET A 1 -22.41 -0.79 -5.25
CA MET A 1 -22.17 -0.92 -3.79
C MET A 1 -23.04 -1.97 -3.09
N ARG A 2 -24.38 -2.01 -3.30
CA ARG A 2 -25.26 -3.00 -2.62
C ARG A 2 -24.89 -4.48 -2.85
N ASN A 3 -24.44 -4.88 -4.04
CA ASN A 3 -24.09 -6.28 -4.35
C ASN A 3 -22.74 -6.75 -3.80
N THR A 4 -21.76 -5.86 -3.61
CA THR A 4 -20.41 -6.22 -3.15
C THR A 4 -20.39 -6.55 -1.65
N LEU A 5 -21.14 -5.79 -0.84
CA LEU A 5 -21.32 -6.07 0.58
C LEU A 5 -22.07 -7.40 0.81
N LEU A 6 -23.06 -7.73 -0.03
CA LEU A 6 -23.80 -8.99 0.04
C LEU A 6 -22.91 -10.23 -0.18
N TYR A 7 -21.94 -10.19 -1.09
CA TYR A 7 -21.01 -11.31 -1.31
C TYR A 7 -20.09 -11.56 -0.09
N LEU A 8 -19.66 -10.49 0.57
CA LEU A 8 -18.81 -10.57 1.77
C LEU A 8 -19.60 -11.07 3.00
N THR A 9 -20.90 -10.76 3.09
CA THR A 9 -21.73 -11.18 4.23
C THR A 9 -21.91 -12.70 4.36
N GLY A 10 -21.68 -13.48 3.30
CA GLY A 10 -21.78 -14.96 3.33
C GLY A 10 -20.44 -15.71 3.43
N HIS A 11 -19.31 -15.06 3.14
CA HIS A 11 -18.02 -15.72 2.95
C HIS A 11 -16.91 -15.20 3.87
N GLY A 12 -17.12 -14.04 4.52
CA GLY A 12 -16.12 -13.34 5.31
C GLY A 12 -15.00 -12.73 4.46
N LEU A 13 -14.27 -11.77 5.05
CA LEU A 13 -13.10 -11.14 4.42
C LEU A 13 -11.84 -11.33 5.29
N GLY A 14 -10.76 -11.80 4.68
CA GLY A 14 -9.43 -11.87 5.28
C GLY A 14 -8.51 -10.81 4.68
N LEU A 15 -8.04 -9.85 5.48
CA LEU A 15 -7.02 -8.88 5.08
C LEU A 15 -5.64 -9.51 5.26
N VAL A 16 -4.96 -9.84 4.16
CA VAL A 16 -3.61 -10.38 4.13
C VAL A 16 -2.59 -9.24 4.12
N SER A 17 -2.54 -8.46 5.21
CA SER A 17 -1.61 -7.34 5.34
C SER A 17 -1.28 -7.03 6.79
N GLN A 18 -0.05 -6.59 7.03
CA GLN A 18 0.40 -6.08 8.33
C GLN A 18 0.25 -4.55 8.43
N SER A 19 -0.13 -3.86 7.35
CA SER A 19 -0.28 -2.40 7.32
C SER A 19 -1.51 -1.97 8.15
N PRO A 20 -1.33 -1.16 9.22
CA PRO A 20 -2.46 -0.63 10.00
C PRO A 20 -3.40 0.23 9.15
N ARG A 21 -2.84 1.01 8.21
CA ARG A 21 -3.58 1.90 7.31
C ARG A 21 -4.60 1.15 6.44
N ARG A 22 -4.26 -0.04 5.94
CA ARG A 22 -5.19 -0.86 5.14
C ARG A 22 -6.36 -1.39 5.98
N ALA A 23 -6.07 -1.77 7.22
CA ALA A 23 -7.10 -2.17 8.17
C ALA A 23 -8.02 -0.98 8.51
N GLU A 24 -7.48 0.22 8.67
CA GLU A 24 -8.25 1.45 8.89
C GLU A 24 -9.19 1.77 7.72
N ILE A 25 -8.73 1.64 6.47
CA ILE A 25 -9.58 1.85 5.28
C ILE A 25 -10.79 0.90 5.29
N LEU A 26 -10.58 -0.39 5.55
CA LEU A 26 -11.67 -1.37 5.61
C LEU A 26 -12.63 -1.11 6.78
N ARG A 27 -12.10 -0.71 7.95
CA ARG A 27 -12.92 -0.33 9.11
C ARG A 27 -13.76 0.90 8.83
N ALA A 28 -13.19 1.94 8.22
CA ALA A 28 -13.88 3.17 7.86
C ALA A 28 -14.98 2.91 6.82
N ALA A 29 -14.78 1.92 5.94
CA ALA A 29 -15.80 1.46 4.99
C ALA A 29 -16.90 0.58 5.62
N GLY A 30 -16.82 0.27 6.92
CA GLY A 30 -17.78 -0.60 7.62
C GLY A 30 -17.71 -2.07 7.21
N ILE A 31 -16.58 -2.51 6.65
CA ILE A 31 -16.40 -3.88 6.17
C ILE A 31 -15.81 -4.73 7.31
N PRO A 32 -16.48 -5.82 7.76
CA PRO A 32 -15.92 -6.73 8.75
C PRO A 32 -14.80 -7.59 8.11
N PHE A 33 -13.67 -7.75 8.80
CA PHE A 33 -12.58 -8.60 8.32
C PHE A 33 -11.75 -9.20 9.45
N GLN A 34 -11.00 -10.26 9.13
CA GLN A 34 -9.94 -10.83 9.95
C GLN A 34 -8.58 -10.48 9.34
N VAL A 35 -7.60 -10.09 10.17
CA VAL A 35 -6.22 -9.94 9.70
C VAL A 35 -5.56 -11.32 9.58
N ILE A 36 -5.04 -11.64 8.41
CA ILE A 36 -4.38 -12.91 8.09
C ILE A 36 -2.90 -12.67 7.85
N ARG A 37 -2.05 -13.49 8.45
CA ARG A 37 -0.60 -13.43 8.21
C ARG A 37 -0.25 -14.15 6.90
N SER A 38 0.73 -13.61 6.19
CA SER A 38 1.36 -14.24 5.03
C SER A 38 2.70 -14.85 5.45
N ARG A 39 3.07 -15.98 4.82
CA ARG A 39 4.44 -16.53 4.88
C ARG A 39 5.41 -15.70 4.03
N GLU A 40 4.91 -15.06 2.98
CA GLU A 40 5.66 -14.10 2.19
C GLU A 40 5.87 -12.83 3.03
N THR A 41 7.08 -12.69 3.58
CA THR A 41 7.52 -11.52 4.34
C THR A 41 8.29 -10.52 3.48
N GLU A 42 8.82 -10.98 2.34
CA GLU A 42 9.60 -10.15 1.43
C GLU A 42 8.70 -9.52 0.36
N GLU A 43 8.84 -8.21 0.17
CA GLU A 43 8.10 -7.44 -0.85
C GLU A 43 8.90 -7.43 -2.16
N THR A 44 9.17 -8.62 -2.72
CA THR A 44 10.05 -8.79 -3.89
C THR A 44 9.33 -9.42 -5.09
N SER A 45 9.73 -8.96 -6.29
CA SER A 45 9.21 -9.44 -7.56
C SER A 45 10.20 -9.13 -8.69
N ASP A 46 10.40 -10.10 -9.58
CA ASP A 46 11.25 -9.99 -10.76
C ASP A 46 10.54 -9.31 -11.95
N VAL A 47 9.26 -8.97 -11.79
CA VAL A 47 8.47 -8.30 -12.84
C VAL A 47 9.03 -6.90 -13.09
N VAL A 48 9.33 -6.58 -14.34
CA VAL A 48 9.93 -5.28 -14.72
C VAL A 48 8.89 -4.16 -14.71
N ASP A 49 7.73 -4.39 -15.30
CA ASP A 49 6.61 -3.44 -15.33
C ASP A 49 6.10 -3.15 -13.90
N ILE A 50 6.11 -1.89 -13.48
CA ILE A 50 5.88 -1.52 -12.07
C ILE A 50 4.43 -1.79 -11.63
N PRO A 51 3.38 -1.43 -12.40
CA PRO A 51 2.01 -1.81 -12.08
C PRO A 51 1.84 -3.34 -11.93
N ALA A 52 2.37 -4.12 -12.88
CA ALA A 52 2.33 -5.58 -12.80
C ALA A 52 3.14 -6.12 -11.61
N ARG A 53 4.25 -5.47 -11.25
CA ARG A 53 5.04 -5.80 -10.06
C ARG A 53 4.24 -5.61 -8.77
N ALA A 54 3.52 -4.50 -8.62
CA ALA A 54 2.68 -4.27 -7.45
C ALA A 54 1.56 -5.32 -7.34
N ILE A 55 0.95 -5.69 -8.47
CA ILE A 55 -0.02 -6.79 -8.54
C ILE A 55 0.61 -8.12 -8.11
N ASP A 56 1.78 -8.47 -8.64
CA ASP A 56 2.47 -9.73 -8.36
C ASP A 56 2.81 -9.87 -6.87
N ILE A 57 3.30 -8.81 -6.22
CA ILE A 57 3.57 -8.82 -4.78
C ILE A 57 2.28 -8.99 -3.98
N ALA A 58 1.20 -8.27 -4.34
CA ALA A 58 -0.10 -8.43 -3.69
C ALA A 58 -0.64 -9.87 -3.84
N ALA A 59 -0.47 -10.46 -5.02
CA ALA A 59 -0.87 -11.83 -5.32
C ALA A 59 -0.05 -12.86 -4.52
N LYS A 60 1.27 -12.70 -4.47
CA LYS A 60 2.18 -13.53 -3.65
C LYS A 60 1.79 -13.50 -2.17
N LYS A 61 1.50 -12.31 -1.62
CA LYS A 61 0.99 -12.16 -0.24
C LYS A 61 -0.29 -12.98 -0.04
N CYS A 62 -1.26 -12.89 -0.94
CA CYS A 62 -2.48 -13.71 -0.89
C CYS A 62 -2.20 -15.22 -1.04
N ALA A 63 -1.27 -15.61 -1.91
CA ALA A 63 -0.89 -17.00 -2.13
C ALA A 63 -0.25 -17.62 -0.88
N GLY A 64 0.61 -16.87 -0.20
CA GLY A 64 1.29 -17.23 1.03
C GLY A 64 0.46 -17.07 2.31
N ALA A 65 -0.82 -16.69 2.21
CA ALA A 65 -1.69 -16.56 3.37
C ALA A 65 -1.76 -17.85 4.20
N ILE A 66 -1.59 -17.73 5.51
CA ILE A 66 -1.69 -18.85 6.45
C ILE A 66 -3.16 -19.07 6.77
N THR A 67 -3.77 -20.06 6.13
CA THR A 67 -5.19 -20.38 6.28
C THR A 67 -5.43 -21.52 7.28
N LYS A 68 -6.59 -21.47 7.92
CA LYS A 68 -7.17 -22.44 8.86
C LYS A 68 -8.66 -22.59 8.56
N ASP A 69 -9.35 -23.51 9.23
CA ASP A 69 -10.78 -23.78 8.98
C ASP A 69 -11.68 -22.54 9.18
N ASP A 70 -11.33 -21.70 10.16
CA ASP A 70 -12.01 -20.45 10.51
C ASP A 70 -11.61 -19.26 9.61
N THR A 71 -10.65 -19.43 8.71
CA THR A 71 -10.18 -18.35 7.85
C THR A 71 -11.26 -17.97 6.82
N PRO A 72 -11.57 -16.68 6.66
CA PRO A 72 -12.48 -16.19 5.64
C PRO A 72 -12.21 -16.75 4.25
N ALA A 73 -13.28 -17.00 3.49
CA ALA A 73 -13.14 -17.58 2.17
C ALA A 73 -12.55 -16.62 1.14
N ILE A 74 -12.74 -15.30 1.32
CA ILE A 74 -12.15 -14.27 0.47
C ILE A 74 -10.95 -13.63 1.18
N LEU A 75 -9.80 -13.68 0.53
CA LEU A 75 -8.54 -13.09 0.98
C LEU A 75 -8.18 -11.91 0.10
N VAL A 76 -7.83 -10.78 0.71
CA VAL A 76 -7.42 -9.57 0.01
C VAL A 76 -6.03 -9.14 0.46
N GLY A 77 -5.13 -9.02 -0.50
CA GLY A 77 -3.76 -8.56 -0.32
C GLY A 77 -3.54 -7.31 -1.15
N ALA A 78 -2.65 -6.44 -0.67
CA ALA A 78 -2.27 -5.25 -1.40
C ALA A 78 -0.80 -4.90 -1.16
N ASP A 79 -0.22 -4.24 -2.15
CA ASP A 79 1.12 -3.69 -2.13
C ASP A 79 1.11 -2.28 -2.70
N THR A 80 1.94 -1.39 -2.17
CA THR A 80 1.92 0.04 -2.55
C THR A 80 3.34 0.50 -2.81
N MET A 81 3.56 1.06 -3.98
CA MET A 81 4.84 1.61 -4.43
C MET A 81 4.70 3.09 -4.72
N VAL A 82 5.74 3.86 -4.39
CA VAL A 82 5.90 5.25 -4.86
C VAL A 82 6.89 5.23 -6.00
N VAL A 83 6.57 5.88 -7.11
CA VAL A 83 7.36 5.87 -8.34
C VAL A 83 7.59 7.30 -8.81
N ARG A 84 8.85 7.64 -9.07
CA ARG A 84 9.24 8.94 -9.60
C ARG A 84 10.28 8.78 -10.70
N ASP A 85 10.01 9.34 -11.88
CA ASP A 85 10.82 9.19 -13.09
C ASP A 85 11.19 7.72 -13.38
N GLY A 86 10.23 6.81 -13.23
CA GLY A 86 10.43 5.37 -13.44
C GLY A 86 11.19 4.63 -12.33
N ASN A 87 11.60 5.31 -11.26
CA ASN A 87 12.30 4.71 -10.12
C ASN A 87 11.35 4.44 -8.97
N VAL A 88 11.34 3.21 -8.46
CA VAL A 88 10.57 2.84 -7.27
C VAL A 88 11.30 3.34 -6.02
N LEU A 89 10.60 4.15 -5.22
CA LEU A 89 11.03 4.61 -3.91
C LEU A 89 10.46 3.65 -2.84
N GLY A 90 11.34 2.82 -2.29
CA GLY A 90 11.01 1.92 -1.19
C GLY A 90 10.86 2.65 0.15
N LYS A 91 10.92 1.89 1.25
CA LYS A 91 11.02 2.45 2.60
C LYS A 91 12.42 3.03 2.80
N PRO A 92 12.57 4.18 3.48
CA PRO A 92 13.88 4.74 3.75
C PRO A 92 14.69 3.82 4.69
N ARG A 93 15.98 3.68 4.41
CA ARG A 93 16.93 2.89 5.19
C ARG A 93 17.47 3.63 6.40
N ASP A 94 17.59 4.95 6.27
CA ASP A 94 18.13 5.88 7.27
C ASP A 94 17.60 7.30 6.99
N GLU A 95 17.99 8.27 7.83
CA GLU A 95 17.59 9.67 7.71
C GLU A 95 18.05 10.34 6.42
N ASP A 96 19.25 10.04 5.94
CA ASP A 96 19.76 10.60 4.69
C ASP A 96 18.97 10.06 3.49
N ASP A 97 18.57 8.79 3.55
CA ASP A 97 17.69 8.15 2.58
C ASP A 97 16.32 8.80 2.55
N ALA A 98 15.70 9.03 3.72
CA ALA A 98 14.43 9.74 3.84
C ALA A 98 14.51 11.17 3.31
N ARG A 99 15.56 11.92 3.68
CA ARG A 99 15.79 13.29 3.23
C ARG A 99 15.96 13.35 1.71
N ARG A 100 16.74 12.43 1.13
CA ARG A 100 16.91 12.33 -0.33
C ARG A 100 15.59 12.03 -1.03
N MET A 101 14.79 11.09 -0.51
CA MET A 101 13.48 10.78 -1.07
C MET A 101 12.56 12.01 -1.03
N LEU A 102 12.40 12.65 0.13
CA LEU A 102 11.52 13.81 0.31
C LEU A 102 11.94 15.01 -0.56
N HIS A 103 13.24 15.30 -0.65
CA HIS A 103 13.73 16.31 -1.59
C HIS A 103 13.44 15.97 -3.05
N SER A 104 13.53 14.69 -3.44
CA SER A 104 13.25 14.27 -4.82
C SER A 104 11.78 14.40 -5.22
N LEU A 105 10.87 14.37 -4.23
CA LEU A 105 9.43 14.52 -4.40
C LEU A 105 8.96 15.97 -4.28
N SER A 106 9.65 16.81 -3.49
CA SER A 106 9.32 18.21 -3.26
C SER A 106 9.07 18.99 -4.55
N GLY A 107 7.93 19.71 -4.62
CA GLY A 107 7.56 20.57 -5.76
C GLY A 107 7.28 19.81 -7.05
N ARG A 108 7.05 18.49 -6.99
CA ARG A 108 6.95 17.61 -8.16
C ARG A 108 5.78 16.65 -8.04
N GLU A 109 5.45 16.05 -9.19
CA GLU A 109 4.51 14.95 -9.28
C GLU A 109 5.23 13.60 -9.17
N HIS A 110 4.55 12.63 -8.57
CA HIS A 110 4.95 11.22 -8.54
C HIS A 110 3.72 10.32 -8.52
N ASP A 111 3.90 9.07 -8.93
CA ASP A 111 2.82 8.09 -8.96
C ASP A 111 2.87 7.22 -7.71
N VAL A 112 1.71 7.02 -7.09
CA VAL A 112 1.49 6.03 -6.03
C VAL A 112 0.69 4.90 -6.66
N MET A 113 1.33 3.74 -6.81
CA MET A 113 0.75 2.57 -7.45
C MET A 113 0.38 1.54 -6.38
N THR A 114 -0.90 1.17 -6.31
CA THR A 114 -1.37 0.13 -5.38
C THR A 114 -1.86 -1.09 -6.14
N GLY A 115 -1.10 -2.17 -6.05
CA GLY A 115 -1.52 -3.49 -6.51
C GLY A 115 -2.48 -4.13 -5.51
N LEU A 116 -3.51 -4.78 -6.03
CA LEU A 116 -4.54 -5.49 -5.28
C LEU A 116 -4.68 -6.91 -5.83
N ALA A 117 -4.83 -7.87 -4.93
CA ALA A 117 -5.18 -9.23 -5.27
C ALA A 117 -6.33 -9.73 -4.39
N VAL A 118 -7.31 -10.36 -5.01
CA VAL A 118 -8.44 -11.04 -4.36
C VAL A 118 -8.35 -12.52 -4.68
N ARG A 119 -8.21 -13.34 -3.65
CA ARG A 119 -8.03 -14.79 -3.77
C ARG A 119 -9.05 -15.53 -2.91
N HIS A 120 -9.62 -16.60 -3.43
CA HIS A 120 -10.40 -17.52 -2.62
C HIS A 120 -9.45 -18.45 -1.84
N ARG A 121 -9.77 -18.76 -0.57
CA ARG A 121 -8.91 -19.59 0.30
C ARG A 121 -8.59 -20.98 -0.27
N SER A 122 -9.40 -21.48 -1.21
CA SER A 122 -9.16 -22.77 -1.90
C SER A 122 -7.98 -22.75 -2.86
N GLY A 123 -7.52 -21.57 -3.31
CA GLY A 123 -6.46 -21.49 -4.30
C GLY A 123 -6.65 -20.38 -5.33
N ASP A 124 -7.89 -20.19 -5.78
CA ASP A 124 -8.18 -19.45 -7.02
C ASP A 124 -8.15 -17.95 -6.84
N PHE A 125 -7.42 -17.24 -7.72
CA PHE A 125 -7.56 -15.80 -7.83
C PHE A 125 -8.91 -15.46 -8.47
N ARG A 126 -9.59 -14.49 -7.87
CA ARG A 126 -10.87 -13.96 -8.35
C ARG A 126 -10.69 -12.65 -9.10
N ALA A 127 -9.72 -11.84 -8.69
CA ALA A 127 -9.37 -10.60 -9.36
C ALA A 127 -7.96 -10.13 -8.96
N THR A 128 -7.31 -9.43 -9.87
CA THR A 128 -6.13 -8.61 -9.61
C THR A 128 -6.29 -7.27 -10.32
N ALA A 129 -5.76 -6.21 -9.73
CA ALA A 129 -5.82 -4.86 -10.31
C ALA A 129 -4.66 -4.01 -9.77
N CYS A 130 -4.30 -2.96 -10.50
CA CYS A 130 -3.43 -1.90 -10.01
C CYS A 130 -4.16 -0.57 -10.17
N GLU A 131 -4.21 0.22 -9.10
CA GLU A 131 -4.66 1.60 -9.15
C GLU A 131 -3.44 2.53 -9.16
N ILE A 132 -3.47 3.58 -9.98
CA ILE A 132 -2.38 4.56 -10.08
C ILE A 132 -2.95 5.92 -9.70
N THR A 133 -2.47 6.45 -8.59
CA THR A 133 -2.84 7.78 -8.12
C THR A 133 -1.65 8.72 -8.27
N ARG A 134 -1.83 9.82 -9.00
CA ARG A 134 -0.82 10.86 -9.09
C ARG A 134 -0.93 11.80 -7.89
N VAL A 135 0.21 12.06 -7.26
CA VAL A 135 0.32 12.98 -6.12
C VAL A 135 1.28 14.10 -6.49
N THR A 136 0.87 15.33 -6.21
CA THR A 136 1.70 16.53 -6.38
C THR A 136 2.09 17.05 -5.01
N PHE A 137 3.39 17.20 -4.77
CA PHE A 137 3.90 17.88 -3.59
C PHE A 137 4.06 19.37 -3.86
N ARG A 138 3.72 20.19 -2.85
CA ARG A 138 4.19 21.58 -2.82
C ARG A 138 5.71 21.60 -2.68
N GLN A 139 6.31 22.78 -2.89
CA GLN A 139 7.70 22.98 -2.53
C GLN A 139 7.89 22.84 -1.01
N LEU A 140 8.81 21.97 -0.61
CA LEU A 140 9.24 21.77 0.77
C LEU A 140 10.60 22.45 0.97
N ASP A 141 10.79 23.08 2.12
CA ASP A 141 12.11 23.51 2.55
C ASP A 141 12.84 22.41 3.35
N ALA A 142 14.14 22.59 3.56
CA ALA A 142 14.96 21.60 4.24
C ALA A 142 14.57 21.40 5.72
N GLY A 143 14.13 22.48 6.39
CA GLY A 143 13.70 22.41 7.78
C GLY A 143 12.42 21.60 7.95
N GLU A 144 11.44 21.78 7.05
CA GLU A 144 10.21 20.99 7.04
C GLU A 144 10.46 19.49 6.84
N ILE A 145 11.43 19.16 5.98
CA ILE A 145 11.83 17.77 5.74
C ILE A 145 12.46 17.17 7.01
N ASP A 146 13.40 17.88 7.63
CA ASP A 146 14.07 17.42 8.85
C ASP A 146 13.08 17.27 10.02
N ASP A 147 12.20 18.26 10.20
CA ASP A 147 11.14 18.24 11.22
C ASP A 147 10.20 17.05 11.04
N TYR A 148 9.85 16.73 9.80
CA TYR A 148 9.01 15.58 9.50
C TYR A 148 9.73 14.25 9.71
N ILE A 149 11.01 14.16 9.34
CA ILE A 149 11.83 12.96 9.61
C ILE A 149 11.91 12.69 11.13
N ALA A 150 12.11 13.73 11.93
CA ALA A 150 12.18 13.64 13.39
C ALA A 150 10.89 13.10 14.05
N THR A 151 9.75 13.11 13.35
CA THR A 151 8.49 12.55 13.85
C THR A 151 8.47 11.02 13.88
N GLY A 152 9.35 10.39 13.09
CA GLY A 152 9.36 8.96 12.87
C GLY A 152 8.27 8.43 11.92
N GLU A 153 7.41 9.29 11.39
CA GLU A 153 6.41 8.90 10.40
C GLU A 153 6.98 8.30 9.09
N PRO A 154 8.17 8.66 8.58
CA PRO A 154 8.66 8.12 7.29
C PRO A 154 8.94 6.61 7.24
N TRP A 155 9.34 6.00 8.37
CA TRP A 155 10.12 4.76 8.36
C TRP A 155 9.40 3.54 7.79
N ASP A 156 8.08 3.47 7.93
CA ASP A 156 7.26 2.36 7.46
C ASP A 156 6.60 2.63 6.09
N LYS A 157 7.01 3.68 5.37
CA LYS A 157 6.31 4.19 4.18
C LYS A 157 7.22 4.25 2.95
N ALA A 158 6.72 3.72 1.85
CA ALA A 158 7.35 3.89 0.55
C ALA A 158 7.41 5.38 0.19
N GLY A 159 8.54 5.83 -0.36
CA GLY A 159 8.78 7.25 -0.66
C GLY A 159 8.95 8.14 0.58
N ALA A 160 9.12 7.54 1.77
CA ALA A 160 9.34 8.24 3.04
C ALA A 160 8.19 9.15 3.50
N TYR A 161 6.98 9.07 2.92
CA TYR A 161 5.86 9.90 3.35
C TYR A 161 4.53 9.14 3.44
N GLY A 162 3.60 9.67 4.23
CA GLY A 162 2.21 9.22 4.25
C GLY A 162 1.26 10.40 4.12
N ILE A 163 0.30 10.30 3.19
CA ILE A 163 -0.77 11.30 3.06
C ILE A 163 -1.69 11.33 4.31
N GLN A 164 -1.78 10.20 5.01
CA GLN A 164 -2.39 10.12 6.34
C GLN A 164 -1.32 10.45 7.39
N GLY A 165 -1.49 11.58 8.08
CA GLY A 165 -0.53 12.08 9.07
C GLY A 165 0.05 13.44 8.67
N ARG A 166 1.25 13.76 9.17
CA ARG A 166 1.90 15.05 8.91
C ARG A 166 2.37 15.19 7.47
N GLY A 167 2.71 14.08 6.80
CA GLY A 167 3.09 14.07 5.39
C GLY A 167 1.96 14.54 4.45
N GLY A 168 0.70 14.55 4.91
CA GLY A 168 -0.42 15.16 4.18
C GLY A 168 -0.25 16.67 3.95
N LEU A 169 0.53 17.36 4.81
CA LEU A 169 0.82 18.80 4.66
C LEU A 169 1.76 19.10 3.47
N PHE A 170 2.39 18.08 2.90
CA PHE A 170 3.23 18.20 1.73
C PHE A 170 2.45 18.12 0.42
N VAL A 171 1.24 17.54 0.46
CA VAL A 171 0.44 17.26 -0.73
C VAL A 171 -0.32 18.52 -1.15
N GLU A 172 -0.05 18.98 -2.36
CA GLU A 172 -0.77 20.07 -3.03
C GLU A 172 -1.97 19.55 -3.82
N GLY A 173 -1.86 18.36 -4.41
CA GLY A 173 -2.90 17.78 -5.25
C GLY A 173 -2.84 16.26 -5.33
N VAL A 174 -4.01 15.65 -5.58
CA VAL A 174 -4.18 14.22 -5.80
C VAL A 174 -5.10 14.01 -6.99
N GLN A 175 -4.73 13.12 -7.90
CA GLN A 175 -5.54 12.74 -9.06
C GLN A 175 -5.55 11.22 -9.20
N GLY A 176 -6.73 10.61 -9.04
CA GLY A 176 -6.97 9.18 -9.06
C GLY A 176 -8.17 8.79 -8.20
#